data_AF-A0A7D7VED4-F1
#
_entry.id   AF-A0A7D7VED4-F1
#
_cell.length_a   1.000
_cell.length_b   1.000
_cell.length_c   1.000
_cell.angle_alpha   90.00
_cell.angle_beta   90.00
_cell.angle_gamma   90.00
#
_symmetry.space_group_name_H-M   'P 1'
#
loop_
_entity.id
_entity.type
_entity.pdbx_description
1 polymer ?
#
loop_
_entity_poly.entity_id
_entity_poly.type
_entity_poly.pdbx_seq_one_letter_code
_entity_poly.pdbx_strand_id
1 'polypeptide(L)'
;MKSVILITLGIIFGSVIAIVIVANSTFDDYVSERDQRNLQYSLNHCKVLFVEGYDRDDCFEKSINALGTDKQKYQWRSGFYNP
;
A
#
# COMPACT_ATOMS: atom_id res chain seq x y z
N MET A 1 13.90 -23.60 39.90
CA MET A 1 12.59 -23.81 39.24
C MET A 1 11.89 -22.50 38.85
N LYS A 2 11.62 -21.56 39.77
CA LYS A 2 10.91 -20.29 39.44
C LYS A 2 11.65 -19.41 38.41
N SER A 3 12.98 -19.30 38.49
CA SER A 3 13.76 -18.48 37.55
C SER A 3 13.81 -19.03 36.12
N VAL A 4 13.77 -20.36 35.95
CA VAL A 4 13.75 -21.00 34.63
C VAL A 4 12.43 -20.69 33.91
N ILE A 5 11.31 -20.78 34.63
CA ILE A 5 9.98 -20.46 34.10
C ILE A 5 9.90 -18.99 33.62
N LEU A 6 10.45 -18.06 34.40
CA LEU A 6 10.47 -16.63 34.03
C LEU A 6 11.34 -16.36 32.79
N ILE A 7 12.50 -17.02 32.67
CA ILE A 7 13.35 -16.91 31.48
C ILE A 7 12.64 -17.48 30.25
N THR A 8 12.01 -18.65 30.38
CA THR A 8 11.26 -19.28 29.27
C THR A 8 10.09 -18.41 28.83
N LEU A 9 9.33 -17.82 29.76
CA LEU A 9 8.25 -16.88 29.44
C LEU A 9 8.77 -15.63 28.73
N GLY A 10 9.91 -15.08 29.17
CA GLY A 10 10.55 -13.94 28.52
C GLY A 10 10.96 -14.22 27.08
N ILE A 11 11.52 -15.41 26.81
CA ILE A 11 11.91 -15.84 25.46
C ILE A 11 10.67 -16.00 24.57
N ILE A 12 9.63 -16.67 25.07
CA ILE A 12 8.38 -16.86 24.31
C ILE A 12 7.76 -15.50 23.99
N PHE A 13 7.61 -14.63 24.98
CA PHE A 13 6.99 -13.32 24.78
C PHE A 13 7.81 -12.44 23.81
N GLY A 14 9.14 -12.43 23.94
CA GLY A 14 10.03 -11.72 23.03
C GLY A 14 9.93 -12.24 21.59
N SER A 15 9.86 -13.56 21.40
CA SER A 15 9.74 -14.15 20.06
C SER A 15 8.42 -13.82 19.37
N VAL A 16 7.30 -13.79 20.11
CA VAL A 16 5.99 -13.43 19.56
C VAL A 16 5.97 -11.97 19.10
N ILE A 17 6.51 -11.06 19.91
CA ILE A 17 6.59 -9.63 19.54
C ILE A 17 7.42 -9.44 18.26
N ALA A 18 8.57 -10.13 18.16
CA ALA A 18 9.42 -10.03 16.98
C ALA A 18 8.72 -10.51 15.71
N ILE A 19 7.99 -11.63 15.78
CA ILE A 19 7.22 -12.16 14.65
C ILE A 19 6.11 -11.20 14.22
N VAL A 20 5.38 -10.61 15.17
CA VAL A 20 4.29 -9.66 14.86
C VAL A 20 4.83 -8.42 14.15
N ILE A 21 5.96 -7.87 14.60
CA ILE A 21 6.56 -6.68 13.99
C ILE A 21 7.01 -7.00 12.55
N VAL A 22 7.74 -8.10 12.35
CA VAL A 22 8.26 -8.49 11.02
C VAL A 22 7.12 -8.86 10.07
N ALA A 23 6.10 -9.57 10.55
CA ALA A 23 4.95 -9.94 9.74
C ALA A 23 4.16 -8.71 9.28
N ASN A 24 3.93 -7.74 10.17
CA ASN A 24 3.24 -6.50 9.82
C ASN A 24 4.05 -5.65 8.84
N SER A 25 5.36 -5.49 9.06
CA SER A 25 6.19 -4.70 8.13
C SER A 25 6.21 -5.31 6.73
N THR A 26 6.34 -6.63 6.65
CA THR A 26 6.32 -7.36 5.37
C THR A 26 4.95 -7.26 4.69
N PHE A 27 3.87 -7.29 5.48
CA PHE A 27 2.51 -7.17 4.96
C PHE A 27 2.24 -5.78 4.38
N ASP A 28 2.63 -4.72 5.11
CA ASP A 28 2.46 -3.33 4.66
C ASP A 28 3.25 -3.05 3.38
N ASP A 29 4.49 -3.52 3.30
CA ASP A 29 5.32 -3.40 2.10
C ASP A 29 4.67 -4.10 0.90
N TYR A 30 4.20 -5.33 1.10
CA TYR A 30 3.56 -6.13 0.05
C TYR A 30 2.22 -5.53 -0.43
N VAL A 31 1.41 -4.98 0.48
CA VAL A 31 0.19 -4.25 0.11
C VAL A 31 0.55 -3.01 -0.70
N SER A 32 1.59 -2.26 -0.29
CA SER A 32 2.02 -1.07 -1.04
C SER A 32 2.47 -1.41 -2.47
N GLU A 33 3.25 -2.47 -2.67
CA GLU A 33 3.69 -2.88 -4.00
C GLU A 33 2.52 -3.34 -4.87
N ARG A 34 1.59 -4.11 -4.28
CA ARG A 34 0.40 -4.59 -4.98
C ARG A 34 -0.45 -3.41 -5.45
N ASP A 35 -0.70 -2.44 -4.58
CA ASP A 35 -1.52 -1.29 -4.90
C ASP A 35 -0.85 -0.41 -5.96
N GLN A 36 0.46 -0.25 -5.93
CA GLN A 36 1.19 0.45 -6.99
C GLN A 36 1.12 -0.26 -8.35
N ARG A 37 1.23 -1.60 -8.39
CA ARG A 37 1.01 -2.36 -9.63
C ARG A 37 -0.42 -2.22 -10.14
N ASN A 38 -1.40 -2.34 -9.24
CA ASN A 38 -2.82 -2.21 -9.60
C ASN A 38 -3.13 -0.80 -10.11
N LEU A 39 -2.55 0.25 -9.51
CA LEU A 39 -2.69 1.62 -9.96
C LEU A 39 -2.17 1.74 -11.40
N GLN A 40 -1.00 1.20 -11.69
CA GLN A 40 -0.41 1.25 -13.03
C GLN A 40 -1.26 0.52 -14.08
N TYR A 41 -1.82 -0.64 -13.73
CA TYR A 41 -2.77 -1.35 -14.60
C TYR A 41 -4.05 -0.56 -14.82
N SER A 42 -4.63 0.00 -13.76
CA SER A 42 -5.87 0.79 -13.83
C SER A 42 -5.69 2.02 -14.72
N LEU A 43 -4.59 2.77 -14.53
CA LEU A 43 -4.26 3.94 -15.35
C LEU A 43 -4.06 3.57 -16.82
N ASN A 44 -3.33 2.49 -17.11
CA ASN A 44 -3.18 2.01 -18.49
C ASN A 44 -4.52 1.59 -19.09
N HIS A 45 -5.39 0.95 -18.32
CA HIS A 45 -6.72 0.56 -18.78
C HIS A 45 -7.59 1.79 -19.09
N CYS A 46 -7.56 2.82 -18.24
CA CYS A 46 -8.23 4.10 -18.48
C CYS A 46 -7.75 4.75 -19.79
N LYS A 47 -6.44 4.74 -20.08
CA LYS A 47 -5.87 5.27 -21.34
C LYS A 47 -6.34 4.52 -22.58
N VAL A 48 -6.56 3.21 -22.46
CA VAL A 48 -7.05 2.36 -23.57
C VAL A 48 -8.54 2.57 -23.81
N LEU A 49 -9.33 2.71 -22.74
CA LEU A 49 -10.78 2.91 -22.85
C LEU A 49 -11.15 4.33 -23.26
N PHE A 50 -10.42 5.33 -22.79
CA PHE A 50 -10.73 6.75 -23.00
C PHE A 50 -9.52 7.47 -23.58
N VAL A 51 -9.67 7.95 -24.81
CA VAL A 51 -8.58 8.62 -25.55
C VAL A 51 -8.21 9.94 -24.87
N GLU A 52 -9.19 10.76 -24.51
CA GLU A 52 -9.03 12.05 -23.82
C GLU A 52 -10.37 12.56 -23.27
N GLY A 53 -10.32 13.62 -22.47
CA GLY A 53 -11.51 14.29 -21.94
C GLY A 53 -11.93 13.82 -20.55
N TYR A 54 -13.10 14.31 -20.12
CA TYR A 54 -13.60 14.18 -18.74
C TYR A 54 -13.64 12.73 -18.24
N ASP A 55 -14.08 11.77 -19.07
CA ASP A 55 -14.18 10.37 -18.68
C ASP A 55 -12.81 9.76 -18.36
N ARG A 56 -11.75 10.19 -19.08
CA ARG A 56 -10.39 9.74 -18.81
C ARG A 56 -9.90 10.30 -17.48
N ASP A 57 -10.15 11.58 -17.23
CA ASP A 57 -9.71 12.25 -16.00
C ASP A 57 -10.48 11.72 -14.77
N ASP A 58 -11.78 11.44 -14.88
CA ASP A 58 -12.57 10.79 -13.83
C ASP A 58 -12.08 9.35 -13.57
N CYS A 59 -11.74 8.60 -14.62
CA CYS A 59 -11.16 7.25 -14.48
C CYS A 59 -9.80 7.29 -13.77
N PHE A 60 -8.94 8.25 -14.11
CA PHE A 60 -7.67 8.48 -13.41
C PHE A 60 -7.90 8.89 -11.95
N GLU A 61 -8.80 9.82 -11.68
CA GLU A 61 -9.12 10.27 -10.33
C GLU A 61 -9.59 9.12 -9.45
N LYS A 62 -10.50 8.27 -9.93
CA LYS A 62 -10.98 7.09 -9.21
C LYS A 62 -9.85 6.10 -8.94
N SER A 63 -9.02 5.83 -9.93
CA SER A 63 -7.87 4.92 -9.82
C SER A 63 -6.86 5.41 -8.76
N ILE A 64 -6.51 6.70 -8.81
CA ILE A 64 -5.54 7.32 -7.90
C ILE A 64 -6.10 7.45 -6.48
N ASN A 65 -7.38 7.78 -6.32
CA ASN A 65 -8.00 7.87 -5.00
C ASN A 65 -8.09 6.48 -4.32
N ALA A 66 -8.29 5.41 -5.09
CA ALA A 66 -8.38 4.05 -4.57
C ALA A 66 -7.00 3.42 -4.27
N LEU A 67 -6.02 3.59 -5.16
CA LEU A 67 -4.77 2.82 -5.15
C LEU A 67 -3.50 3.67 -5.02
N GLY A 68 -3.63 5.00 -5.14
CA GLY A 68 -2.51 5.93 -5.02
C GLY A 68 -2.02 6.10 -3.59
N THR A 69 -0.73 6.38 -3.46
CA THR A 69 -0.15 6.93 -2.23
C THR A 69 -0.70 8.34 -1.96
N ASP A 70 -0.63 8.80 -0.71
CA ASP A 70 -1.04 10.15 -0.36
C ASP A 70 -0.29 11.23 -1.17
N LYS A 71 0.99 10.97 -1.48
CA LYS A 71 1.77 11.83 -2.36
C LYS A 71 1.19 11.88 -3.77
N GLN A 72 0.86 10.75 -4.37
CA GLN A 72 0.26 10.70 -5.72
C GLN A 72 -1.12 11.36 -5.76
N LYS A 73 -1.96 11.14 -4.72
CA LYS A 73 -3.26 11.82 -4.58
C LYS A 73 -3.10 13.32 -4.51
N TYR A 74 -2.13 13.80 -3.73
CA TYR A 74 -1.81 15.22 -3.66
C TYR A 74 -1.34 15.77 -5.02
N GLN A 75 -0.38 15.11 -5.66
CA GLN A 75 0.15 15.55 -6.96
C GLN A 75 -0.95 15.58 -8.05
N TRP A 76 -1.87 14.62 -8.04
CA TRP A 76 -3.04 14.60 -8.92
C TRP A 76 -3.95 15.81 -8.68
N ARG A 77 -4.36 16.05 -7.42
CA ARG A 77 -5.21 17.19 -7.06
C ARG A 77 -4.57 18.55 -7.35
N SER A 78 -3.25 18.62 -7.31
CA SER A 78 -2.49 19.83 -7.64
C SER A 78 -2.19 19.97 -9.13
N GLY A 79 -2.58 19.01 -9.98
CA GLY A 79 -2.30 19.04 -11.42
C GLY A 79 -0.83 18.79 -11.79
N PHE A 80 -0.01 18.34 -10.84
CA PHE A 80 1.42 18.04 -11.05
C PHE A 80 1.69 16.56 -11.37
N TYR A 81 0.66 15.72 -11.38
CA TYR A 81 0.74 14.32 -11.75
C TYR A 81 0.11 14.11 -13.13
N ASN A 82 0.91 13.65 -14.08
CA ASN A 82 0.43 13.22 -15.39
C ASN A 82 0.62 11.69 -15.51
N PRO A 83 -0.39 10.90 -15.14
CA PRO A 83 -0.31 9.43 -15.11
C PRO A 83 -0.14 8.79 -16.48
#